data_AF-A0A382TGB9-F1
#
_entry.id   AF-A0A382TGB9-F1
#
_cell.length_a   1.000
_cell.length_b   1.000
_cell.length_c   1.000
_cell.angle_alpha   90.00
_cell.angle_beta   90.00
_cell.angle_gamma   90.00
#
_symmetry.space_group_name_H-M   'P 1'
#
loop_
_entity.id
_entity.type
_entity.pdbx_description
1 polymer ?
#
loop_
_entity_poly.entity_id
_entity_poly.type
_entity_poly.pdbx_seq_one_letter_code
_entity_poly.pdbx_strand_id
1 'polypeptide(L)'
;MTDIDYTYYSYRMCVGAYFEMPTVDARKLLPDHLQPLEVQHERSILAITAFHFTESMVGAYHEIVLSVVVPPVVEPGQPLPKAAFFPFMVGTTTEASRQHAIDRWHL
;
A
#
# COMPACT_ATOMS: atom_id res chain seq x y z
N MET A 1 -17.17 -23.57 -6.61
CA MET A 1 -16.32 -22.80 -5.69
C MET A 1 -15.11 -22.35 -6.52
N THR A 2 -15.05 -21.08 -6.89
CA THR A 2 -13.83 -20.51 -7.49
C THR A 2 -12.75 -20.57 -6.43
N ASP A 3 -11.73 -21.39 -6.65
CA ASP A 3 -10.51 -21.39 -5.84
C ASP A 3 -9.96 -19.97 -5.89
N ILE A 4 -10.01 -19.26 -4.76
CA ILE A 4 -9.33 -17.97 -4.65
C ILE A 4 -7.86 -18.33 -4.48
N ASP A 5 -7.09 -18.15 -5.55
CA ASP A 5 -5.64 -18.33 -5.53
C ASP A 5 -5.02 -17.25 -4.65
N TYR A 6 -4.83 -17.58 -3.37
CA TYR A 6 -4.24 -16.68 -2.39
C TYR A 6 -2.74 -16.56 -2.66
N THR A 7 -2.25 -15.32 -2.77
CA THR A 7 -0.82 -15.07 -2.87
C THR A 7 -0.24 -14.91 -1.46
N TYR A 8 0.70 -15.79 -1.12
CA TYR A 8 1.36 -15.77 0.19
C TYR A 8 2.74 -15.12 0.10
N TYR A 9 3.06 -14.33 1.12
CA TYR A 9 4.36 -13.70 1.30
C TYR A 9 4.84 -13.97 2.73
N SER A 10 6.09 -14.39 2.86
CA SER A 10 6.78 -14.47 4.16
C SER A 10 7.76 -13.32 4.25
N TYR A 11 7.78 -12.60 5.37
CA TYR A 11 8.74 -11.55 5.62
C TYR A 11 9.39 -11.71 7.00
N ARG A 12 10.67 -11.36 7.08
CA ARG A 12 11.41 -11.34 8.35
C ARG A 12 11.22 -10.04 9.10
N MET A 13 11.07 -8.93 8.38
CA MET A 13 10.94 -7.59 8.96
C MET A 13 9.90 -6.79 8.17
N CYS A 14 9.11 -6.02 8.91
CA CYS A 14 8.22 -4.99 8.39
C CYS A 14 8.36 -3.77 9.30
N VAL A 15 8.65 -2.62 8.72
CA VAL A 15 8.71 -1.33 9.43
C VAL A 15 7.78 -0.37 8.74
N GLY A 16 6.85 0.20 9.50
CA GLY A 16 5.95 1.26 9.05
C GLY A 16 6.28 2.57 9.73
N ALA A 17 6.26 3.65 8.96
CA ALA A 17 6.35 5.02 9.46
C ALA A 17 5.25 5.88 8.85
N TYR A 18 4.74 6.81 9.64
CA TYR A 18 3.68 7.74 9.25
C TYR A 18 4.20 9.16 9.41
N PHE A 19 3.99 9.98 8.39
CA PHE A 19 4.39 11.37 8.37
C PHE A 19 3.19 12.22 7.99
N GLU A 20 3.08 13.40 8.59
CA GLU A 20 2.13 14.39 8.10
C GLU A 20 2.61 14.96 6.76
N MET A 21 1.68 15.14 5.84
CA MET A 21 1.90 15.81 4.56
C MET A 21 0.79 16.82 4.28
N PRO A 22 1.02 17.90 3.51
CA PRO A 22 -0.05 18.79 3.09
C PRO A 22 -1.13 18.03 2.31
N THR A 23 -2.41 18.23 2.64
CA THR A 23 -3.53 17.60 1.92
C THR A 23 -3.49 17.94 0.43
N VAL A 24 -3.09 19.15 0.07
CA VAL A 24 -2.97 19.58 -1.33
C VAL A 24 -1.99 18.71 -2.12
N ASP A 25 -0.94 18.20 -1.49
CA ASP A 25 0.02 17.31 -2.15
C ASP A 25 -0.50 15.88 -2.22
N ALA A 26 -1.18 15.41 -1.16
CA ALA A 26 -1.83 14.10 -1.15
C ALA A 26 -2.86 13.99 -2.29
N ARG A 27 -3.66 15.02 -2.52
CA ARG A 27 -4.66 15.07 -3.61
C ARG A 27 -4.06 14.93 -5.01
N LYS A 28 -2.81 15.39 -5.22
CA LYS A 28 -2.13 15.26 -6.52
C LYS A 28 -1.70 13.81 -6.82
N LEU A 29 -1.58 12.98 -5.78
CA LEU A 29 -1.15 11.59 -5.87
C LEU A 29 -2.34 10.62 -5.97
N LEU A 30 -3.55 11.08 -5.64
CA LEU A 30 -4.75 10.27 -5.61
C LEU A 30 -5.58 10.44 -6.89
N PRO A 31 -6.23 9.37 -7.38
CA PRO A 31 -7.31 9.49 -8.34
C PRO A 31 -8.45 10.36 -7.81
N ASP A 32 -9.15 11.07 -8.69
CA ASP A 32 -10.19 12.06 -8.35
C ASP A 32 -11.32 11.53 -7.45
N HIS A 33 -11.61 10.23 -7.51
CA HIS A 33 -12.66 9.60 -6.72
C HIS A 33 -12.24 9.27 -5.28
N LEU A 34 -10.95 9.36 -4.95
CA LEU A 34 -10.43 9.15 -3.60
C LEU A 34 -10.19 10.47 -2.89
N GLN A 35 -10.35 10.43 -1.57
CA GLN A 35 -10.04 11.55 -0.68
C GLN A 35 -8.96 11.11 0.29
N PRO A 36 -7.94 11.95 0.57
CA PRO A 36 -6.97 11.61 1.59
C PRO A 36 -7.62 11.73 2.97
N LEU A 37 -7.21 10.87 3.91
CA LEU A 37 -7.60 10.99 5.31
C LEU A 37 -6.78 12.10 5.97
N GLU A 38 -7.47 13.05 6.60
CA GLU A 38 -6.85 14.11 7.40
C GLU A 38 -6.82 13.77 8.89
N VAL A 39 -5.67 13.98 9.53
CA VAL A 39 -5.54 13.89 11.01
C VAL A 39 -5.84 15.24 11.68
N GLN A 40 -5.62 16.32 10.93
CA GLN A 40 -5.99 17.68 11.27
C GLN A 40 -6.24 18.45 9.96
N HIS A 41 -6.90 19.60 10.04
CA HIS A 41 -7.25 20.38 8.86
C HIS A 41 -6.04 20.62 7.94
N GLU A 42 -6.17 20.24 6.67
CA GLU A 42 -5.15 20.37 5.61
C GLU A 42 -3.87 19.53 5.83
N ARG A 43 -3.92 18.55 6.75
CA ARG A 43 -2.80 17.62 7.01
C ARG A 43 -3.27 16.19 6.85
N SER A 44 -2.80 15.59 5.77
CA SER A 44 -2.99 14.18 5.43
C SER A 44 -1.80 13.34 5.91
N ILE A 45 -1.89 12.02 5.72
CA ILE A 45 -0.87 11.07 6.18
C ILE A 45 -0.16 10.43 4.97
N LEU A 46 1.15 10.61 4.91
CA LEU A 46 2.06 9.78 4.11
C LEU A 46 2.45 8.55 4.94
N ALA A 47 2.16 7.36 4.43
CA ALA A 47 2.61 6.10 5.00
C ALA A 47 3.78 5.55 4.18
N ILE A 48 4.85 5.17 4.87
CA ILE A 48 6.00 4.49 4.29
C ILE A 48 6.13 3.14 4.97
N THR A 49 6.06 2.07 4.18
CA THR A 49 6.19 0.70 4.68
C THR A 49 7.35 0.02 3.98
N ALA A 50 8.29 -0.53 4.76
CA ALA A 50 9.42 -1.28 4.24
C ALA A 50 9.33 -2.75 4.66
N PHE A 51 9.53 -3.65 3.71
CA PHE A 51 9.49 -5.10 3.90
C PHE A 51 10.83 -5.74 3.55
N HIS A 52 11.16 -6.79 4.31
CA HIS A 52 12.16 -7.78 3.93
C HIS A 52 11.45 -9.12 3.70
N PHE A 53 11.08 -9.37 2.45
CA PHE A 53 10.44 -10.62 2.03
C PHE A 53 11.47 -11.74 1.90
N THR A 54 11.23 -12.84 2.61
CA THR A 54 12.04 -14.06 2.57
C THR A 54 11.48 -15.09 1.60
N GLU A 55 10.16 -15.09 1.38
CA GLU A 55 9.49 -16.00 0.44
C GLU A 55 8.38 -15.26 -0.30
N SER A 56 8.34 -15.42 -1.63
CA SER A 56 7.32 -14.88 -2.53
C SER A 56 7.30 -15.66 -3.84
N MET A 57 6.38 -15.32 -4.74
CA MET A 57 6.30 -15.90 -6.09
C MET A 57 7.54 -15.63 -6.96
N VAL A 58 8.38 -14.66 -6.56
CA VAL A 58 9.57 -14.21 -7.30
C VAL A 58 10.84 -14.25 -6.46
N GLY A 59 10.82 -15.03 -5.37
CA GLY A 59 11.96 -15.18 -4.45
C GLY A 59 12.04 -14.08 -3.39
N ALA A 60 13.20 -13.95 -2.74
CA ALA A 60 13.43 -12.97 -1.69
C ALA A 60 13.80 -11.59 -2.25
N TYR A 61 13.28 -10.53 -1.63
CA TYR A 61 13.56 -9.13 -2.01
C TYR A 61 13.23 -8.18 -0.86
N HIS A 62 13.71 -6.93 -0.98
CA HIS A 62 13.23 -5.82 -0.16
C HIS A 62 12.28 -4.95 -0.96
N GLU A 63 11.32 -4.38 -0.26
CA GLU A 63 10.33 -3.48 -0.82
C GLU A 63 10.18 -2.25 0.08
N ILE A 64 9.98 -1.09 -0.54
CA ILE A 64 9.45 0.10 0.12
C ILE A 64 8.20 0.55 -0.64
N VAL A 65 7.13 0.81 0.10
CA VAL A 65 5.85 1.27 -0.43
C VAL A 65 5.56 2.64 0.15
N LEU A 66 5.32 3.61 -0.72
CA LEU A 66 4.84 4.93 -0.35
C LEU A 66 3.35 5.02 -0.69
N SER A 67 2.56 5.36 0.32
CA SER A 67 1.11 5.38 0.23
C SER A 67 0.52 6.62 0.87
N VAL A 68 -0.63 7.07 0.36
CA VAL A 68 -1.49 8.01 1.06
C VAL A 68 -2.56 7.22 1.82
N VAL A 69 -2.79 7.57 3.09
CA VAL A 69 -3.91 6.96 3.84
C VAL A 69 -5.23 7.53 3.34
N VAL A 70 -6.17 6.65 3.02
CA VAL A 70 -7.50 6.99 2.48
C VAL A 70 -8.61 6.36 3.33
N PRO A 71 -9.85 6.86 3.29
CA PRO A 71 -10.98 6.17 3.87
C PRO A 71 -11.13 4.75 3.30
N PRO A 72 -11.37 3.73 4.14
CA PRO A 72 -11.60 2.38 3.66
C PRO A 72 -12.95 2.26 2.95
N VAL A 73 -13.02 1.34 1.98
CA VAL A 73 -14.29 0.93 1.39
C VAL A 73 -15.06 0.11 2.43
N VAL A 74 -16.31 0.48 2.68
CA VAL A 74 -17.19 -0.20 3.64
C VAL A 74 -18.29 -0.92 2.87
N GLU A 75 -18.37 -2.24 3.05
CA GLU A 75 -19.38 -3.07 2.43
C GLU A 75 -20.36 -3.64 3.49
N PRO A 76 -21.67 -3.66 3.21
CA PRO A 76 -22.65 -4.24 4.13
C PRO A 76 -22.32 -5.70 4.47
N GLY A 77 -22.28 -6.03 5.76
CA GLY A 77 -22.03 -7.39 6.24
C GLY A 77 -20.55 -7.81 6.25
N GLN A 78 -19.63 -6.97 5.77
CA GLN A 78 -18.19 -7.20 5.89
C GLN A 78 -17.61 -6.53 7.15
N PRO A 79 -16.54 -7.09 7.73
CA PRO A 79 -15.81 -6.40 8.80
C PRO A 79 -15.30 -5.04 8.36
N LEU A 80 -15.42 -4.03 9.23
CA LEU A 80 -14.87 -2.70 8.97
C LEU A 80 -13.34 -2.80 8.80
N PRO A 81 -12.76 -2.33 7.68
CA PRO A 81 -11.32 -2.31 7.52
C PRO A 81 -10.67 -1.36 8.53
N LYS A 82 -9.55 -1.78 9.12
CA LYS A 82 -8.85 -0.98 10.15
C LYS A 82 -8.10 0.22 9.57
N ALA A 83 -7.70 0.14 8.30
CA ALA A 83 -7.04 1.20 7.55
C ALA A 83 -7.12 0.88 6.06
N ALA A 84 -7.01 1.91 5.22
CA ALA A 84 -6.80 1.75 3.78
C ALA A 84 -5.66 2.66 3.33
N PHE A 85 -4.86 2.11 2.42
CA PHE A 85 -3.67 2.75 1.87
C PHE A 85 -3.80 2.77 0.36
N PHE A 86 -3.59 3.93 -0.23
CA PHE A 86 -3.42 4.05 -1.68
C PHE A 86 -1.93 4.13 -1.99
N PRO A 87 -1.28 3.02 -2.39
CA PRO A 87 0.10 3.04 -2.85
C PRO A 87 0.22 3.82 -4.16
N PHE A 88 1.14 4.77 -4.21
CA PHE A 88 1.41 5.56 -5.41
C PHE A 88 2.85 5.36 -5.93
N MET A 89 3.72 4.73 -5.14
CA MET A 89 5.08 4.41 -5.54
C MET A 89 5.60 3.20 -4.78
N VAL A 90 6.26 2.30 -5.49
CA VAL A 90 6.94 1.13 -4.93
C VAL A 90 8.40 1.10 -5.41
N GLY A 91 9.31 0.81 -4.49
CA GLY A 91 10.72 0.53 -4.78
C GLY A 91 11.05 -0.90 -4.37
N THR A 92 11.62 -1.68 -5.30
CA THR A 92 12.04 -3.06 -5.03
C THR A 92 13.52 -3.28 -5.37
N THR A 93 14.15 -4.26 -4.73
CA THR A 93 15.58 -4.58 -4.96
C THR A 93 15.83 -5.51 -6.14
N THR A 94 14.80 -6.11 -6.74
CA THR A 94 14.96 -7.03 -7.86
C THR A 94 14.03 -6.66 -9.02
N GLU A 95 14.47 -6.93 -10.25
CA GLU A 95 13.65 -6.70 -11.44
C GLU A 95 12.41 -7.61 -11.47
N ALA A 96 12.56 -8.88 -11.06
CA ALA A 96 11.44 -9.82 -10.98
C ALA A 96 10.34 -9.36 -10.00
N SER A 97 10.71 -8.80 -8.84
CA SER A 97 9.72 -8.24 -7.90
C SER A 97 9.07 -6.97 -8.42
N ARG A 98 9.81 -6.13 -9.15
CA ARG A 98 9.22 -4.97 -9.82
C ARG A 98 8.18 -5.39 -10.86
N GLN A 99 8.52 -6.35 -11.72
CA GLN A 99 7.61 -6.84 -12.75
C GLN A 99 6.37 -7.49 -12.12
N HIS A 100 6.56 -8.29 -11.08
CA HIS A 100 5.47 -8.88 -10.31
C HIS A 100 4.54 -7.83 -9.69
N ALA A 101 5.08 -6.73 -9.16
CA ALA A 101 4.27 -5.64 -8.62
C ALA A 101 3.44 -4.93 -9.70
N ILE A 102 4.03 -4.69 -10.87
CA ILE A 102 3.33 -4.12 -12.03
C ILE A 102 2.20 -5.05 -12.47
N ASP A 103 2.49 -6.34 -12.67
CA ASP A 103 1.53 -7.28 -13.25
C ASP A 103 0.39 -7.64 -12.28
N ARG A 104 0.71 -7.75 -10.98
CA ARG A 104 -0.26 -8.22 -9.97
C ARG A 104 -1.03 -7.08 -9.32
N TRP A 105 -0.35 -5.98 -9.02
CA TRP A 105 -0.87 -4.89 -8.19
C TRP A 105 -1.05 -3.59 -8.97
N HIS A 106 -0.54 -3.52 -10.20
CA HIS A 106 -0.56 -2.34 -11.07
C HIS A 106 0.19 -1.15 -10.43
N LEU A 107 1.33 -1.44 -9.78
CA LEU A 107 2.20 -0.50 -9.08
C LEU A 107 3.56 -0.34 -9.77
#